data_AF-T1EJS1-F1
#
_entry.id   AF-T1EJS1-F1
#
_cell.length_a   1.000
_cell.length_b   1.000
_cell.length_c   1.000
_cell.angle_alpha   90.00
_cell.angle_beta   90.00
_cell.angle_gamma   90.00
#
_symmetry.space_group_name_H-M   'P 1'
#
loop_
_entity.id
_entity.type
_entity.pdbx_description
1 polymer ?
#
loop_
_entity_poly.entity_id
_entity_poly.type
_entity_poly.pdbx_seq_one_letter_code
_entity_poly.pdbx_strand_id
1 'polypeptide(L)'
;TQLGLLYSEKEWMDEWENLIKLASPEPRSIQNLEEIHIFALCHILRRPILVVADTILHDSNGEALAPISFGGVYLPLEISPSCCYK
;
A
#
# COMPACT_ATOMS: atom_id res chain seq x y z
N THR A 1 -16.93 1.94 7.22
CA THR A 1 -16.93 0.52 6.82
C THR A 1 -17.94 0.33 5.70
N GLN A 2 -17.53 0.60 4.46
CA GLN A 2 -18.47 0.97 3.37
C GLN A 2 -19.12 -0.23 2.64
N LEU A 3 -18.75 -1.48 2.97
CA LEU A 3 -19.33 -2.69 2.35
C LEU A 3 -19.81 -3.76 3.35
N GLY A 4 -19.72 -3.51 4.66
CA GLY A 4 -20.15 -4.49 5.67
C GLY A 4 -19.36 -5.81 5.67
N LEU A 5 -18.22 -5.88 4.99
CA LEU A 5 -17.32 -7.04 5.02
C LEU A 5 -16.73 -7.20 6.43
N LEU A 6 -16.97 -8.37 7.04
CA LEU A 6 -16.42 -8.77 8.32
C LEU A 6 -15.49 -9.95 8.09
N TYR A 7 -14.20 -9.71 8.26
CA TYR A 7 -13.19 -10.74 8.12
C TYR A 7 -13.05 -11.51 9.44
N SER A 8 -12.96 -12.82 9.35
CA SER A 8 -12.46 -13.68 10.42
C SER A 8 -10.95 -13.48 10.62
N GLU A 9 -10.43 -13.90 11.78
CA GLU A 9 -8.98 -13.89 12.05
C GLU A 9 -8.20 -14.68 10.99
N LYS A 10 -8.76 -15.81 10.53
CA LYS A 10 -8.15 -16.61 9.47
C LYS A 10 -8.04 -15.84 8.16
N GLU A 11 -9.11 -15.16 7.72
CA GLU A 11 -9.08 -14.39 6.48
C GLU A 11 -8.10 -13.22 6.58
N TRP A 12 -8.04 -12.55 7.74
CA TRP A 12 -7.02 -11.52 7.98
C TRP A 12 -5.60 -12.06 7.86
N MET A 13 -5.33 -13.23 8.42
CA MET A 13 -4.02 -13.87 8.31
C MET A 13 -3.70 -14.27 6.86
N ASP A 14 -4.68 -14.85 6.15
CA ASP A 14 -4.50 -15.27 4.77
C ASP A 14 -4.18 -14.04 3.85
N GLU A 15 -4.85 -12.90 4.07
CA GLU A 15 -4.52 -11.64 3.37
C GLU A 15 -3.13 -11.11 3.72
N TRP A 16 -2.77 -11.14 5.01
CA TRP A 16 -1.45 -10.70 5.45
C TRP A 16 -0.32 -11.55 4.84
N GLU A 17 -0.50 -12.86 4.78
CA GLU A 17 0.45 -13.74 4.11
C GLU A 17 0.57 -13.43 2.62
N ASN A 18 -0.52 -13.07 1.95
CA ASN A 18 -0.49 -12.70 0.55
C ASN A 18 0.35 -11.44 0.32
N LEU A 19 0.22 -10.42 1.17
CA LEU A 19 1.07 -9.22 1.13
C LEU A 19 2.56 -9.57 1.29
N ILE A 20 2.90 -10.43 2.25
CA ILE A 20 4.29 -10.90 2.41
C ILE A 20 4.77 -11.66 1.17
N LYS A 21 3.91 -12.53 0.62
CA LYS A 21 4.23 -13.28 -0.60
C LYS A 21 4.49 -12.34 -1.77
N LEU A 22 3.77 -11.22 -1.91
CA LEU A 22 4.01 -10.22 -2.96
C LEU A 22 5.37 -9.51 -2.81
N ALA A 23 5.84 -9.31 -1.58
CA ALA A 23 7.15 -8.72 -1.32
C ALA A 23 8.34 -9.67 -1.54
N SER A 24 8.09 -10.97 -1.76
CA SER A 24 9.17 -11.95 -1.95
C SER A 24 9.97 -11.70 -3.25
N PRO A 25 11.31 -11.84 -3.23
CA PRO A 25 12.18 -11.63 -4.38
C PRO A 25 12.09 -12.77 -5.42
N GLU A 26 11.31 -13.82 -5.18
CA GLU A 26 11.17 -14.95 -6.08
C GLU A 26 10.52 -14.55 -7.42
N PRO A 27 11.11 -14.95 -8.56
CA PRO A 27 10.65 -14.54 -9.89
C PRO A 27 9.26 -15.11 -10.20
N ARG A 28 8.30 -14.22 -10.43
CA ARG A 28 6.92 -14.54 -10.81
C ARG A 28 6.48 -13.61 -11.95
N SER A 29 5.54 -14.09 -12.76
CA SER A 29 5.22 -13.49 -14.05
C SER A 29 4.70 -12.06 -13.96
N ILE A 30 3.94 -11.69 -12.92
CA ILE A 30 3.44 -10.32 -12.71
C ILE A 30 3.15 -10.15 -11.21
N GLN A 31 3.81 -9.20 -10.53
CA GLN A 31 3.43 -8.78 -9.18
C GLN A 31 3.60 -7.26 -9.03
N ASN A 32 2.51 -6.60 -8.66
CA ASN A 32 2.54 -5.21 -8.24
C ASN A 32 2.54 -5.18 -6.72
N LEU A 33 3.34 -4.28 -6.15
CA LEU A 33 3.29 -4.00 -4.72
C LEU A 33 2.09 -3.09 -4.43
N GLU A 34 1.50 -3.30 -3.27
CA GLU A 34 0.39 -2.50 -2.76
C GLU A 34 0.85 -1.36 -1.84
N GLU A 35 -0.09 -0.48 -1.48
CA GLU A 35 0.11 0.68 -0.63
C GLU A 35 0.88 0.40 0.68
N ILE A 36 0.57 -0.72 1.35
CA ILE A 36 1.25 -1.12 2.59
C ILE A 36 2.76 -1.30 2.41
N HIS A 37 3.22 -1.65 1.21
CA HIS A 37 4.64 -1.79 0.91
C HIS A 37 5.34 -0.42 0.84
N ILE A 38 4.62 0.65 0.47
CA ILE A 38 5.14 2.02 0.53
C ILE A 38 5.34 2.44 1.99
N PHE A 39 4.39 2.09 2.86
CA PHE A 39 4.50 2.31 4.30
C PHE A 39 5.65 1.51 4.91
N ALA A 40 5.82 0.24 4.54
CA ALA A 40 6.97 -0.55 4.99
C ALA A 40 8.30 0.06 4.49
N LEU A 41 8.36 0.48 3.23
CA LEU A 41 9.54 1.11 2.64
C LEU A 41 9.90 2.43 3.35
N CYS A 42 8.93 3.26 3.71
CA CYS A 42 9.20 4.52 4.42
C CYS A 42 9.84 4.29 5.80
N HIS A 43 9.46 3.20 6.49
CA HIS A 43 10.09 2.76 7.74
C HIS A 43 11.52 2.28 7.52
N ILE A 44 11.76 1.43 6.51
CA ILE A 44 13.09 0.93 6.16
C ILE A 44 14.05 2.08 5.86
N LEU A 45 13.59 3.06 5.08
CA LEU A 45 14.38 4.23 4.70
C LEU A 45 14.48 5.28 5.82
N ARG A 46 13.65 5.18 6.85
CA ARG A 46 13.48 6.20 7.91
C ARG A 46 13.25 7.60 7.32
N ARG A 47 12.42 7.68 6.29
CA ARG A 47 12.19 8.90 5.51
C ARG A 47 10.73 8.96 5.04
N PRO A 48 10.05 10.12 5.16
CA PRO A 48 8.76 10.33 4.53
C PRO A 48 8.78 10.05 3.02
N ILE A 49 7.72 9.44 2.51
CA ILE A 49 7.50 9.22 1.07
C ILE A 49 6.22 9.96 0.67
N LEU A 50 6.34 10.83 -0.34
CA LEU A 50 5.20 11.50 -0.96
C LEU A 50 4.88 10.80 -2.28
N VAL A 51 3.65 10.32 -2.42
CA VAL A 51 3.16 9.72 -3.64
C VAL A 51 2.13 10.66 -4.27
N VAL A 52 2.45 11.17 -5.45
CA VAL A 52 1.54 11.99 -6.26
C VAL A 52 0.90 11.09 -7.29
N ALA A 53 -0.42 10.97 -7.24
CA ALA A 53 -1.21 10.15 -8.13
C ALA A 53 -2.54 10.83 -8.44
N ASP A 54 -3.16 10.44 -9.54
CA ASP A 54 -4.57 10.75 -9.77
C ASP A 54 -5.43 10.09 -8.70
N THR A 55 -6.63 10.64 -8.46
CA THR A 55 -7.55 10.14 -7.43
C THR A 55 -8.55 9.11 -7.96
N ILE A 56 -8.71 9.02 -9.29
CA ILE A 56 -9.68 8.18 -9.97
C ILE A 56 -9.00 7.52 -11.17
N LEU A 57 -9.10 6.21 -11.24
CA LEU A 57 -8.77 5.42 -12.42
C LEU A 57 -9.89 5.56 -13.44
N HIS A 58 -9.54 5.86 -14.69
CA HIS A 58 -10.48 5.97 -15.80
C HIS A 58 -10.32 4.77 -16.75
N ASP A 59 -11.42 4.35 -17.37
CA ASP A 59 -11.40 3.31 -18.39
C ASP A 59 -10.91 3.84 -19.76
N SER A 60 -10.90 2.99 -20.78
CA SER A 60 -10.48 3.39 -22.14
C SER A 60 -11.38 4.42 -22.80
N ASN A 61 -12.61 4.61 -22.29
CA ASN A 61 -13.56 5.59 -22.78
C ASN A 61 -13.48 6.91 -22.00
N GLY A 62 -12.67 6.96 -20.94
CA GLY A 62 -12.51 8.12 -20.05
C GLY A 62 -13.51 8.18 -18.91
N GLU A 63 -14.31 7.13 -18.69
CA GLU A 63 -15.29 7.07 -17.61
C GLU A 63 -14.62 6.65 -16.30
N ALA A 64 -15.10 7.21 -15.18
CA ALA A 64 -14.57 6.90 -13.85
C ALA A 64 -14.83 5.42 -13.50
N LEU A 65 -13.76 4.66 -13.26
CA LEU A 65 -13.80 3.23 -12.98
C LEU A 65 -13.72 2.93 -11.47
N ALA A 66 -12.67 3.44 -10.81
CA ALA A 66 -12.41 3.16 -9.39
C ALA A 66 -11.54 4.26 -8.75
N PRO A 67 -11.64 4.49 -7.43
CA PRO A 67 -10.72 5.38 -6.74
C PRO A 67 -9.30 4.80 -6.68
N ILE A 68 -8.30 5.66 -6.71
CA ILE A 68 -6.88 5.32 -6.49
C ILE A 68 -6.52 5.71 -5.05
N SER A 69 -6.09 4.75 -4.24
CA SER A 69 -5.84 4.99 -2.80
C SER A 69 -4.38 5.20 -2.41
N PHE A 70 -3.41 4.94 -3.30
CA PHE A 70 -1.98 5.01 -2.94
C PHE A 70 -1.35 6.41 -3.02
N GLY A 71 -2.12 7.43 -3.44
CA GLY A 71 -1.67 8.82 -3.41
C GLY A 71 -1.73 9.39 -1.99
N GLY A 72 -0.66 10.00 -1.50
CA GLY A 72 -0.63 10.52 -0.13
C GLY A 72 0.76 10.67 0.48
N VAL A 73 0.79 10.86 1.80
CA VAL A 73 2.00 11.04 2.60
C VAL A 73 2.19 9.83 3.50
N TYR A 74 3.26 9.07 3.27
CA TYR A 74 3.63 7.92 4.08
C TYR A 74 4.74 8.32 5.05
N LEU A 75 4.45 8.26 6.35
CA LEU A 75 5.38 8.62 7.42
C LEU A 75 5.86 7.37 8.17
N PRO A 76 7.14 7.32 8.59
CA PRO A 76 7.65 6.26 9.44
C PRO A 76 7.19 6.45 10.91
N LEU A 77 5.89 6.31 11.16
CA LEU A 77 5.24 6.69 12.42
C LEU A 77 5.71 5.87 13.63
N GLU A 78 6.20 4.65 13.42
CA GLU A 78 6.74 3.79 14.48
C GLU A 78 8.18 4.18 14.89
N ILE A 79 8.75 5.23 14.29
CA ILE A 79 10.12 5.70 14.53
C ILE A 79 10.05 7.16 15.01
N SER A 80 10.74 7.47 16.11
CA SER A 80 10.86 8.86 16.57
C SER A 80 11.30 9.78 15.43
N PRO A 81 10.64 10.93 15.18
CA PRO A 81 11.00 11.85 14.09
C PRO A 81 12.45 12.36 14.17
N SER A 82 13.06 12.34 15.35
CA SER A 82 14.48 12.68 15.55
C SER A 82 15.44 11.67 14.92
N CYS A 83 14.98 10.45 14.67
CA CYS A 83 15.74 9.35 14.08
C CYS A 83 15.49 9.18 12.58
N CYS A 84 14.71 10.08 11.98
CA CYS A 84 14.30 10.05 10.58
C CYS A 84 14.90 11.22 9.79
N TYR A 85 15.11 11.00 8.51
CA TYR A 85 15.50 12.04 7.56
C TYR A 85 14.29 12.92 7.22
N LYS A 86 14.51 14.24 7.13
CA LYS A 86 13.50 15.24 6.79
C LYS A 86 13.66 15.66 5.34
#